data_AF-A0A1J4LU20-F1
#
_entry.id   AF-A0A1J4LU20-F1
#
_cell.length_a   1.000
_cell.length_b   1.000
_cell.length_c   1.000
_cell.angle_alpha   90.00
_cell.angle_beta   90.00
_cell.angle_gamma   90.00
#
_symmetry.space_group_name_H-M   'P 1'
#
loop_
_entity.id
_entity.type
_entity.pdbx_description
1 polymer ?
#
loop_
_entity_poly.entity_id
_entity_poly.type
_entity_poly.pdbx_seq_one_letter_code
_entity_poly.pdbx_strand_id
1 'polypeptide(L)'
;MNGWVEAANQTKKDLKMLWKELAIGFLLAGLVAAAVPQTIWTLLFEGGGAGVTQVAYNSVLGPLISVATFVGSMGNVPLAAVLWGSGFAFAGVIAFLYADLIVPQLIRIYRKIWGKKIGTRISIILFVSMATTGFIVYYLFAAVGLIPDTTLEPTGEGVTILGFEPVTILNVIFLLIGAGFLALLMRGRKGAPGDRVVEDPVTGTDITVKNADYCTVHDESIYYFESDDSRTQFQDSPEAYL
;
A
#
# COMPACT_ATOMS: atom_id res chain seq x y z
N MET A 1 -6.44 12.60 24.16
CA MET A 1 -6.14 13.31 22.89
C MET A 1 -5.00 12.68 22.07
N ASN A 2 -4.27 11.66 22.57
CA ASN A 2 -3.07 11.11 21.88
C ASN A 2 -3.35 10.01 20.83
N GLY A 3 -4.55 9.42 20.80
CA GLY A 3 -4.86 8.32 19.86
C GLY A 3 -4.75 8.70 18.38
N TRP A 4 -5.12 9.93 18.01
CA TRP A 4 -5.01 10.45 16.64
C TRP A 4 -3.55 10.65 16.19
N VAL A 5 -2.67 11.01 17.13
CA VAL A 5 -1.23 11.13 16.88
C VAL A 5 -0.60 9.76 16.67
N GLU A 6 -0.99 8.77 17.50
CA GLU A 6 -0.50 7.40 17.37
C GLU A 6 -0.97 6.75 16.06
N ALA A 7 -2.24 6.94 15.70
CA ALA A 7 -2.76 6.51 14.41
C ALA A 7 -1.97 7.15 13.25
N ALA A 8 -1.67 8.45 13.31
CA ALA A 8 -0.89 9.12 12.27
C ALA A 8 0.55 8.56 12.16
N ASN A 9 1.19 8.26 13.29
CA ASN A 9 2.51 7.64 13.32
C ASN A 9 2.49 6.21 12.76
N GLN A 10 1.43 5.43 13.02
CA GLN A 10 1.26 4.10 12.45
C GLN A 10 1.11 4.17 10.93
N THR A 11 0.22 5.03 10.42
CA THR A 11 0.06 5.24 8.98
C THR A 11 1.36 5.67 8.31
N LYS A 12 2.19 6.50 8.96
CA LYS A 12 3.52 6.87 8.45
C LYS A 12 4.46 5.66 8.35
N LYS A 13 4.45 4.75 9.34
CA LYS A 13 5.24 3.51 9.29
C LYS A 13 4.77 2.62 8.15
N ASP A 14 3.45 2.46 7.99
CA ASP A 14 2.86 1.67 6.91
C ASP A 14 3.26 2.27 5.55
N LEU A 15 3.11 3.58 5.35
CA LEU A 15 3.53 4.25 4.11
C LEU A 15 5.03 4.06 3.84
N LYS A 16 5.88 4.16 4.86
CA LYS A 16 7.32 3.94 4.73
C LYS A 16 7.65 2.49 4.33
N MET A 17 6.86 1.52 4.82
CA MET A 17 7.00 0.12 4.46
C MET A 17 6.62 -0.13 2.99
N LEU A 18 5.60 0.59 2.50
CA LEU A 18 4.97 0.35 1.20
C LEU A 18 5.54 1.22 0.06
N TRP A 19 6.23 2.31 0.39
CA TRP A 19 6.69 3.30 -0.61
C TRP A 19 7.53 2.70 -1.73
N LYS A 20 8.40 1.72 -1.43
CA LYS A 20 9.23 1.06 -2.46
C LYS A 20 8.38 0.28 -3.45
N GLU A 21 7.41 -0.50 -2.97
CA GLU A 21 6.52 -1.28 -3.83
C GLU A 21 5.65 -0.37 -4.68
N LEU A 22 5.14 0.71 -4.09
CA LEU A 22 4.32 1.71 -4.79
C LEU A 22 5.13 2.44 -5.87
N ALA A 23 6.34 2.91 -5.54
CA ALA A 23 7.22 3.59 -6.49
C ALA A 23 7.59 2.69 -7.67
N ILE A 24 7.93 1.42 -7.41
CA ILE A 24 8.22 0.45 -8.47
C ILE A 24 6.96 0.20 -9.32
N GLY A 25 5.79 0.04 -8.69
CA GLY A 25 4.51 -0.12 -9.40
C GLY A 25 4.22 1.04 -10.35
N PHE A 26 4.35 2.28 -9.88
CA PHE A 26 4.16 3.48 -10.72
C PHE A 26 5.20 3.60 -11.84
N LEU A 27 6.48 3.32 -11.56
CA LEU A 27 7.54 3.36 -12.57
C LEU A 27 7.29 2.33 -13.67
N LEU A 28 6.94 1.09 -13.30
CA LEU A 28 6.61 0.05 -14.26
C LEU A 28 5.35 0.38 -15.04
N ALA A 29 4.30 0.88 -14.38
CA ALA A 29 3.08 1.31 -15.05
C ALA A 29 3.35 2.41 -16.09
N GLY A 30 4.13 3.44 -15.73
CA GLY A 30 4.51 4.51 -16.64
C GLY A 30 5.39 4.03 -17.80
N LEU A 31 6.36 3.14 -17.52
CA LEU A 31 7.22 2.57 -18.55
C LEU A 31 6.42 1.72 -19.54
N VAL A 32 5.51 0.88 -19.04
CA VAL A 32 4.63 0.06 -19.87
C VAL A 32 3.69 0.93 -20.70
N ALA A 33 3.11 1.99 -20.11
CA ALA A 33 2.27 2.95 -20.81
C ALA A 33 3.01 3.65 -21.96
N ALA A 34 4.28 4.00 -21.75
CA ALA A 34 5.08 4.71 -22.75
C ALA A 34 5.73 3.79 -23.80
N ALA A 35 6.13 2.58 -23.42
CA ALA A 35 6.91 1.69 -24.26
C ALA A 35 6.07 0.74 -25.12
N VAL A 36 4.84 0.40 -24.71
CA VAL A 36 4.00 -0.57 -25.42
C VAL A 36 3.01 0.16 -26.33
N PRO A 37 3.10 0.00 -27.66
CA PRO A 37 2.15 0.61 -28.59
C PRO A 37 0.72 0.13 -28.37
N GLN A 38 -0.24 1.04 -28.54
CA GLN A 38 -1.66 0.75 -28.36
C GLN A 38 -2.16 -0.43 -29.21
N THR A 39 -1.61 -0.63 -30.41
CA THR A 39 -1.96 -1.75 -31.30
C THR A 39 -1.73 -3.11 -30.64
N ILE A 40 -0.69 -3.26 -29.81
CA ILE A 40 -0.41 -4.52 -29.12
C ILE A 40 -1.50 -4.80 -28.09
N TRP A 41 -1.93 -3.78 -27.34
CA TRP A 41 -3.01 -3.89 -26.37
C TRP A 41 -4.34 -4.25 -27.02
N THR A 42 -4.70 -3.54 -28.09
CA THR A 42 -5.93 -3.80 -28.84
C THR A 42 -5.96 -5.24 -29.37
N LEU A 43 -4.88 -5.70 -30.01
CA LEU A 43 -4.78 -7.08 -30.50
C LEU A 43 -4.88 -8.11 -29.38
N LEU A 44 -4.27 -7.83 -28.21
CA LEU A 44 -4.30 -8.73 -27.06
C LEU A 44 -5.71 -8.79 -26.45
N PHE A 45 -6.38 -7.66 -26.25
CA PHE A 45 -7.67 -7.59 -25.54
C PHE A 45 -8.87 -7.97 -26.41
N GLU A 46 -8.77 -7.79 -27.73
CA GLU A 46 -9.78 -8.23 -28.72
C GLU A 46 -9.66 -9.72 -29.08
N GLY A 47 -8.56 -10.39 -28.70
CA GLY A 47 -8.33 -11.80 -29.01
C GLY A 47 -9.41 -12.78 -28.51
N GLY A 48 -10.26 -12.35 -27.57
CA GLY A 48 -11.37 -13.13 -27.03
C GLY A 48 -12.66 -13.13 -27.86
N GLY A 49 -12.71 -12.43 -29.00
CA GLY A 49 -13.92 -12.29 -29.81
C GLY A 49 -14.93 -11.32 -29.19
N ALA A 50 -16.23 -11.63 -29.25
CA ALA A 50 -17.31 -10.74 -28.79
C ALA A 50 -18.15 -11.37 -27.67
N GLY A 51 -18.74 -10.50 -26.83
CA GLY A 51 -19.70 -10.88 -25.79
C GLY A 51 -19.09 -11.71 -24.66
N VAL A 52 -19.77 -12.80 -24.27
CA VAL A 52 -19.39 -13.61 -23.11
C VAL A 52 -17.97 -14.19 -23.23
N THR A 53 -17.57 -14.59 -24.43
CA THR A 53 -16.24 -15.17 -24.69
C THR A 53 -15.13 -14.14 -24.48
N GLN A 54 -15.37 -12.88 -24.85
CA GLN A 54 -14.44 -11.79 -24.61
C GLN A 54 -14.27 -11.50 -23.12
N VAL A 55 -15.37 -11.51 -22.36
CA VAL A 55 -15.37 -11.32 -20.91
C VAL A 55 -14.60 -12.45 -20.23
N ALA A 56 -14.87 -13.70 -20.59
CA ALA A 56 -14.16 -14.86 -20.06
C ALA A 56 -12.66 -14.82 -20.39
N TYR A 57 -12.31 -14.51 -21.64
CA TYR A 57 -10.93 -14.36 -22.08
C TYR A 57 -10.19 -13.31 -21.26
N ASN A 58 -10.75 -12.10 -21.14
CA ASN A 58 -10.11 -11.02 -20.40
C ASN A 58 -10.05 -11.30 -18.89
N SER A 59 -11.05 -11.99 -18.33
CA SER A 59 -11.05 -12.41 -16.92
C SER A 59 -9.90 -13.39 -16.62
N VAL A 60 -9.56 -14.27 -17.56
CA VAL A 60 -8.40 -15.16 -17.45
C VAL A 60 -7.08 -14.42 -17.73
N LEU A 61 -7.11 -13.47 -18.66
CA LEU A 61 -5.94 -12.66 -19.04
C LEU A 61 -5.43 -11.81 -17.86
N GLY A 62 -6.32 -11.27 -17.03
CA GLY A 62 -5.95 -10.43 -15.88
C GLY A 62 -4.96 -11.11 -14.94
N PRO A 63 -5.29 -12.27 -14.35
CA PRO A 63 -4.36 -12.98 -13.48
C PRO A 63 -3.06 -13.39 -14.19
N LEU A 64 -3.09 -13.69 -15.49
CA LEU A 64 -1.87 -13.98 -16.27
C LEU A 64 -0.96 -12.76 -16.39
N ILE A 65 -1.52 -11.58 -16.69
CA ILE A 65 -0.74 -10.33 -16.76
C ILE A 65 -0.15 -10.03 -15.38
N SER A 66 -0.88 -10.21 -14.28
CA SER A 66 -0.35 -9.98 -12.92
C SER A 66 0.84 -10.90 -12.59
N VAL A 67 0.80 -12.15 -13.02
CA VAL A 67 1.94 -13.08 -12.84
C VAL A 67 3.13 -12.63 -13.69
N ALA A 68 2.88 -12.18 -14.92
CA ALA A 68 3.92 -11.77 -15.87
C ALA A 68 4.60 -10.45 -15.50
N THR A 69 3.88 -9.52 -14.85
CA THR A 69 4.43 -8.21 -14.47
C THR A 69 5.21 -8.26 -13.16
N PHE A 70 5.07 -9.34 -12.37
CA PHE A 70 5.72 -9.52 -11.06
C PHE A 70 5.44 -8.38 -10.07
N VAL A 71 4.34 -7.65 -10.27
CA VAL A 71 3.99 -6.52 -9.41
C VAL A 71 3.19 -7.02 -8.21
N GLY A 72 3.56 -6.54 -7.02
CA GLY A 72 2.93 -6.92 -5.74
C GLY A 72 1.60 -6.21 -5.48
N SER A 73 0.98 -6.57 -4.35
CA SER A 73 -0.37 -6.17 -3.92
C SER A 73 -0.74 -4.71 -4.20
N MET A 74 0.10 -3.75 -3.80
CA MET A 74 -0.20 -2.33 -4.02
C MET A 74 0.23 -1.77 -5.38
N GLY A 75 1.26 -2.35 -5.99
CA GLY A 75 1.77 -1.87 -7.27
C GLY A 75 0.85 -2.21 -8.45
N ASN A 76 -0.02 -3.22 -8.31
CA ASN A 76 -0.94 -3.62 -9.35
C ASN A 76 -1.94 -2.50 -9.66
N VAL A 77 -2.35 -1.70 -8.68
CA VAL A 77 -3.40 -0.67 -8.89
C VAL A 77 -3.03 0.37 -9.97
N PRO A 78 -1.84 1.01 -9.93
CA PRO A 78 -1.42 1.90 -11.02
C PRO A 78 -1.35 1.24 -12.39
N LEU A 79 -0.86 0.00 -12.47
CA LEU A 79 -0.75 -0.71 -13.74
C LEU A 79 -2.14 -1.09 -14.28
N ALA A 80 -3.08 -1.47 -13.40
CA ALA A 80 -4.47 -1.72 -13.77
C ALA A 80 -5.11 -0.49 -14.40
N ALA A 81 -4.85 0.71 -13.85
CA ALA A 81 -5.36 1.97 -14.39
C ALA A 81 -4.82 2.25 -15.80
N VAL A 82 -3.52 1.98 -16.04
CA VAL A 82 -2.92 2.09 -17.38
C VAL A 82 -3.57 1.09 -18.36
N LEU A 83 -3.67 -0.18 -17.96
CA LEU A 83 -4.26 -1.22 -18.81
C LEU A 83 -5.73 -0.92 -19.16
N TRP A 84 -6.49 -0.43 -18.17
CA TRP A 84 -7.87 0.03 -18.35
C TRP A 84 -7.96 1.16 -19.39
N GLY A 85 -7.11 2.18 -19.28
CA GLY A 85 -7.01 3.25 -20.27
C GLY A 85 -6.57 2.78 -21.66
N SER A 86 -5.81 1.68 -21.74
CA SER A 86 -5.43 1.01 -22.98
C SER A 86 -6.52 0.07 -23.56
N GLY A 87 -7.71 0.01 -22.96
CA GLY A 87 -8.84 -0.78 -23.48
C GLY A 87 -8.96 -2.19 -22.90
N PHE A 88 -8.33 -2.47 -21.76
CA PHE A 88 -8.50 -3.74 -21.07
C PHE A 88 -9.94 -3.89 -20.56
N ALA A 89 -10.59 -5.04 -20.75
CA ALA A 89 -11.99 -5.20 -20.35
C ALA A 89 -12.17 -5.17 -18.82
N PHE A 90 -13.35 -4.73 -18.37
CA PHE A 90 -13.60 -4.46 -16.94
C PHE A 90 -13.42 -5.71 -16.09
N ALA A 91 -13.91 -6.83 -16.61
CA ALA A 91 -13.73 -8.14 -16.00
C ALA A 91 -12.25 -8.50 -15.79
N GLY A 92 -11.40 -8.16 -16.76
CA GLY A 92 -9.96 -8.39 -16.72
C GLY A 92 -9.26 -7.48 -15.72
N VAL A 93 -9.63 -6.21 -15.63
CA VAL A 93 -9.11 -5.27 -14.63
C VAL A 93 -9.41 -5.76 -13.22
N ILE A 94 -10.66 -6.15 -12.96
CA ILE A 94 -11.04 -6.69 -11.65
C ILE A 94 -10.25 -7.98 -11.34
N ALA A 95 -10.19 -8.92 -12.29
CA ALA A 95 -9.43 -10.15 -12.10
C ALA A 95 -7.93 -9.89 -11.85
N PHE A 96 -7.34 -8.91 -12.54
CA PHE A 96 -5.95 -8.49 -12.37
C PHE A 96 -5.69 -7.87 -10.99
N LEU A 97 -6.57 -7.01 -10.51
CA LEU A 97 -6.46 -6.41 -9.17
C LEU A 97 -6.47 -7.47 -8.07
N TYR A 98 -7.35 -8.46 -8.18
CA TYR A 98 -7.43 -9.57 -7.23
C TYR A 98 -6.30 -10.61 -7.38
N ALA A 99 -5.48 -10.52 -8.43
CA ALA A 99 -4.44 -11.51 -8.72
C ALA A 99 -3.14 -11.34 -7.92
N ASP A 100 -3.10 -10.43 -6.95
CA ASP A 100 -1.93 -10.22 -6.12
C ASP A 100 -1.54 -11.45 -5.27
N LEU A 101 -2.46 -12.39 -5.00
CA LEU A 101 -2.15 -13.62 -4.26
C LEU A 101 -1.39 -14.67 -5.07
N ILE A 102 -1.28 -14.51 -6.39
CA ILE A 102 -0.54 -15.44 -7.28
C ILE A 102 0.77 -14.85 -7.79
N VAL A 103 1.31 -13.82 -7.14
CA VAL A 103 2.62 -13.26 -7.47
C VAL A 103 3.71 -14.33 -7.32
N PRO A 104 4.72 -14.41 -8.21
CA PRO A 104 5.71 -15.49 -8.20
C PRO A 104 6.47 -15.68 -6.87
N GLN A 105 6.65 -14.61 -6.10
CA GLN A 105 7.23 -14.68 -4.75
C GLN A 105 6.30 -15.42 -3.77
N LEU A 106 4.99 -15.16 -3.79
CA LEU A 106 4.00 -15.86 -2.98
C LEU A 106 3.86 -17.32 -3.39
N ILE A 107 3.86 -17.61 -4.70
CA ILE A 107 3.85 -18.99 -5.20
C ILE A 107 5.07 -19.78 -4.68
N ARG A 108 6.25 -19.16 -4.60
CA ARG A 108 7.44 -19.79 -3.99
C ARG A 108 7.22 -20.08 -2.51
N ILE A 109 6.58 -19.18 -1.76
CA ILE A 109 6.25 -19.38 -0.35
C ILE A 109 5.27 -20.55 -0.19
N TYR A 110 4.17 -20.60 -0.97
CA TYR A 110 3.22 -21.72 -0.91
C TYR A 110 3.89 -23.07 -1.18
N ARG A 111 4.79 -23.12 -2.16
CA ARG A 111 5.56 -24.33 -2.49
C ARG A 111 6.57 -24.70 -1.40
N LYS A 112 7.10 -23.72 -0.66
CA LYS A 112 8.03 -23.95 0.45
C LYS A 112 7.32 -24.49 1.69
N ILE A 113 6.13 -23.99 1.99
CA ILE A 113 5.34 -24.40 3.18
C ILE A 113 4.65 -25.76 2.93
N TRP A 114 3.97 -25.91 1.80
CA TRP A 114 3.09 -27.07 1.53
C TRP A 114 3.69 -28.10 0.56
N GLY A 115 4.90 -27.85 0.08
CA GLY A 115 5.53 -28.66 -0.97
C GLY A 115 5.04 -28.31 -2.38
N LYS A 116 5.80 -28.75 -3.39
CA LYS A 116 5.60 -28.34 -4.80
C LYS A 116 4.24 -28.72 -5.37
N LYS A 117 3.72 -29.91 -5.02
CA LYS A 117 2.43 -30.42 -5.52
C LYS A 117 1.25 -29.60 -4.98
N ILE A 118 1.18 -29.42 -3.66
CA ILE A 118 0.08 -28.70 -3.01
C ILE A 118 0.17 -27.20 -3.31
N GLY A 119 1.36 -26.60 -3.23
CA GLY A 119 1.54 -25.18 -3.55
C GLY A 119 1.12 -24.81 -4.98
N THR A 120 1.36 -25.71 -5.95
CA THR A 120 0.90 -25.50 -7.33
C THR A 120 -0.63 -25.65 -7.44
N ARG A 121 -1.24 -26.61 -6.75
CA ARG A 121 -2.71 -26.75 -6.71
C ARG A 121 -3.38 -25.51 -6.11
N ILE A 122 -2.86 -24.99 -5.00
CA ILE A 122 -3.35 -23.74 -4.39
C ILE A 122 -3.26 -22.59 -5.39
N SER A 123 -2.12 -22.45 -6.08
CA SER A 123 -1.93 -21.37 -7.07
C SER A 123 -2.96 -21.46 -8.21
N ILE A 124 -3.28 -22.67 -8.69
CA ILE A 124 -4.30 -22.89 -9.72
C ILE A 124 -5.70 -22.56 -9.21
N ILE A 125 -6.04 -22.99 -7.98
CA ILE A 125 -7.34 -22.69 -7.37
C ILE A 125 -7.52 -21.17 -7.21
N LEU A 126 -6.49 -20.48 -6.72
CA LEU A 126 -6.49 -19.02 -6.60
C LEU A 126 -6.65 -18.35 -7.96
N PHE A 127 -5.90 -18.79 -8.97
CA PHE A 127 -6.01 -18.28 -10.34
C PHE A 127 -7.45 -18.41 -10.88
N VAL A 128 -8.05 -19.59 -10.77
CA VAL A 128 -9.43 -19.83 -11.22
C VAL A 128 -10.40 -18.95 -10.43
N SER A 129 -10.25 -18.88 -9.12
CA SER A 129 -11.08 -18.03 -8.26
C SER A 129 -11.05 -16.57 -8.68
N MET A 130 -9.87 -16.01 -8.98
CA MET A 130 -9.71 -14.61 -9.39
C MET A 130 -10.33 -14.33 -10.75
N ALA A 131 -10.12 -15.24 -11.72
CA ALA A 131 -10.75 -15.14 -13.04
C ALA A 131 -12.29 -15.22 -12.93
N THR A 132 -12.79 -16.15 -12.11
CA THR A 132 -14.24 -16.25 -11.83
C THR A 132 -14.77 -14.99 -11.14
N THR A 133 -14.03 -14.41 -10.19
CA THR A 133 -14.41 -13.14 -9.55
C THR A 133 -14.54 -12.01 -10.58
N GLY A 134 -13.56 -11.82 -11.46
CA GLY A 134 -13.63 -10.80 -12.51
C GLY A 134 -14.84 -10.99 -13.42
N PHE A 135 -15.12 -12.23 -13.82
CA PHE A 135 -16.29 -12.58 -14.62
C PHE A 135 -17.61 -12.26 -13.90
N ILE A 136 -17.75 -12.70 -12.64
CA ILE A 136 -18.97 -12.47 -11.85
C ILE A 136 -19.20 -10.98 -11.62
N VAL A 137 -18.17 -10.25 -11.18
CA VAL A 137 -18.25 -8.82 -10.91
C VAL A 137 -18.64 -8.06 -12.17
N TYR A 138 -18.11 -8.44 -13.33
CA TYR A 138 -18.53 -7.85 -14.61
C TYR A 138 -20.04 -7.99 -14.84
N TYR A 139 -20.61 -9.19 -14.72
CA TYR A 139 -22.04 -9.38 -14.97
C TYR A 139 -22.93 -8.77 -13.89
N LEU A 140 -22.47 -8.70 -12.64
CA LEU A 140 -23.16 -7.96 -11.60
C LEU A 140 -23.26 -6.47 -11.97
N PHE A 141 -22.16 -5.87 -12.43
CA PHE A 141 -22.17 -4.47 -12.85
C PHE A 141 -22.94 -4.26 -14.16
N ALA A 142 -22.85 -5.21 -15.10
CA ALA A 142 -23.61 -5.21 -16.34
C ALA A 142 -25.12 -5.21 -16.06
N ALA A 143 -25.57 -6.02 -15.09
CA ALA A 143 -26.99 -6.14 -14.74
C ALA A 143 -27.56 -4.84 -14.13
N VAL A 144 -26.73 -4.08 -13.42
CA VAL A 144 -27.12 -2.78 -12.84
C VAL A 144 -26.85 -1.62 -13.81
N GLY A 145 -26.20 -1.87 -14.96
CA GLY A 145 -25.82 -0.83 -15.92
C GLY A 145 -24.74 0.11 -15.40
N LEU A 146 -23.91 -0.34 -14.46
CA LEU A 146 -22.87 0.45 -13.80
C LEU A 146 -21.47 0.13 -14.34
N ILE A 147 -21.36 -0.50 -15.52
CA ILE A 147 -20.05 -0.71 -16.14
C ILE A 147 -19.47 0.68 -16.46
N PRO A 148 -18.30 1.04 -15.92
CA PRO A 148 -17.69 2.33 -16.24
C PRO A 148 -17.27 2.31 -17.71
N ASP A 149 -17.78 3.25 -18.51
CA ASP A 149 -17.40 3.38 -19.92
C ASP A 149 -16.11 4.20 -20.05
N THR A 150 -15.09 3.63 -20.67
CA THR A 150 -13.81 4.30 -20.96
C THR A 150 -13.87 5.22 -22.18
N THR A 151 -14.94 5.14 -22.96
CA THR A 151 -15.13 5.89 -24.21
C THR A 151 -15.82 7.24 -24.03
N LEU A 152 -16.40 7.51 -22.85
CA LEU A 152 -17.31 8.64 -22.66
C LEU A 152 -16.69 9.92 -22.10
N GLU A 153 -15.46 9.92 -21.61
CA GLU A 153 -14.88 11.16 -21.08
C GLU A 153 -13.44 11.36 -21.57
N PRO A 154 -13.22 12.25 -22.57
CA PRO A 154 -11.91 12.87 -22.70
C PRO A 154 -11.61 13.58 -21.38
N THR A 155 -10.39 13.41 -20.90
CA THR A 155 -9.84 14.05 -19.70
C THR A 155 -10.17 15.56 -19.71
N GLY A 156 -11.24 15.98 -19.01
CA GLY A 156 -11.64 17.39 -18.90
C GLY A 156 -13.10 17.77 -19.20
N GLU A 157 -13.98 16.84 -19.60
CA GLU A 157 -15.43 17.13 -19.78
C GLU A 157 -16.31 16.28 -18.85
N GLY A 158 -15.95 16.21 -17.56
CA GLY A 158 -16.77 15.54 -16.55
C GLY A 158 -17.93 16.41 -16.10
N VAL A 159 -19.07 15.78 -15.76
CA VAL A 159 -20.24 16.40 -15.12
C VAL A 159 -19.79 17.38 -14.04
N THR A 160 -20.00 18.69 -14.25
CA THR A 160 -19.63 19.70 -13.26
C THR A 160 -20.64 19.68 -12.11
N ILE A 161 -20.15 19.44 -10.90
CA ILE A 161 -20.94 19.58 -9.69
C ILE A 161 -20.68 21.01 -9.20
N LEU A 162 -21.68 21.88 -9.31
CA LEU A 162 -21.57 23.30 -8.91
C LEU A 162 -20.44 24.06 -9.64
N GLY A 163 -20.21 23.75 -10.93
CA GLY A 163 -19.21 24.43 -11.76
C GLY A 163 -17.76 23.97 -11.54
N PHE A 164 -17.53 23.00 -10.66
CA PHE A 164 -16.23 22.36 -10.48
C PHE A 164 -16.23 20.94 -11.03
N GLU A 165 -15.08 20.53 -11.56
CA GLU A 165 -14.85 19.14 -11.91
C GLU A 165 -14.77 18.28 -10.64
N PRO A 166 -15.37 17.07 -10.62
CA PRO A 166 -15.30 16.15 -9.49
C PRO A 166 -13.86 15.86 -9.04
N VAL A 167 -12.92 15.80 -9.99
CA VAL A 167 -11.49 15.61 -9.72
C VAL A 167 -10.93 16.77 -8.87
N THR A 168 -11.35 18.01 -9.14
CA THR A 168 -10.91 19.19 -8.37
C THR A 168 -11.44 19.13 -6.95
N ILE A 169 -12.73 18.80 -6.76
CA ILE A 169 -13.34 18.64 -5.44
C ILE A 169 -12.59 17.55 -4.65
N LEU A 170 -12.35 16.40 -5.28
CA LEU A 170 -11.65 15.29 -4.66
C LEU A 170 -10.21 15.66 -4.27
N ASN A 171 -9.48 16.36 -5.15
CA ASN A 171 -8.13 16.85 -4.88
C ASN A 171 -8.09 17.79 -3.67
N VAL A 172 -9.06 18.71 -3.55
CA VAL A 172 -9.15 19.61 -2.39
C VAL A 172 -9.42 18.83 -1.10
N ILE A 173 -10.34 17.86 -1.13
CA ILE A 173 -10.61 17.00 0.03
C ILE A 173 -9.34 16.23 0.44
N PHE A 174 -8.63 15.63 -0.52
CA PHE A 174 -7.37 14.94 -0.24
C PHE A 174 -6.29 15.88 0.33
N LEU A 175 -6.20 17.12 -0.17
CA LEU A 175 -5.28 18.13 0.39
C LEU A 175 -5.63 18.48 1.83
N LEU A 176 -6.92 18.64 2.16
CA LEU A 176 -7.37 18.93 3.52
C LEU A 176 -7.05 17.77 4.47
N ILE A 177 -7.32 16.52 4.04
CA ILE A 177 -6.97 15.32 4.80
C ILE A 177 -5.45 15.24 5.00
N GLY A 178 -4.67 15.46 3.93
CA GLY A 178 -3.21 15.48 3.98
C GLY A 178 -2.65 16.55 4.91
N ALA A 179 -3.22 17.76 4.88
CA ALA A 179 -2.85 18.84 5.80
C ALA A 179 -3.17 18.49 7.25
N GLY A 180 -4.34 17.90 7.52
CA GLY A 180 -4.72 17.40 8.85
C GLY A 180 -3.76 16.31 9.35
N PHE A 181 -3.43 15.36 8.48
CA PHE A 181 -2.45 14.30 8.76
C PHE A 181 -1.06 14.88 9.08
N LEU A 182 -0.59 15.85 8.29
CA LEU A 182 0.70 16.52 8.53
C LEU A 182 0.69 17.28 9.85
N ALA A 183 -0.42 17.97 10.16
CA ALA A 183 -0.59 18.67 11.42
C ALA A 183 -0.55 17.72 12.63
N LEU A 184 -1.16 16.54 12.52
CA LEU A 184 -1.09 15.49 13.55
C LEU A 184 0.34 14.94 13.72
N LEU A 185 1.07 14.70 12.62
CA LEU A 185 2.47 14.27 12.68
C LEU A 185 3.37 15.33 13.32
N MET A 186 3.17 16.61 12.99
CA MET A 186 3.92 17.71 13.61
C MET A 186 3.60 17.85 15.10
N ARG A 187 2.33 17.65 15.50
CA ARG A 187 1.93 17.62 16.92
C ARG A 187 2.53 16.43 17.66
N GLY A 188 2.61 15.26 17.02
CA GLY A 188 3.25 14.07 17.59
C GLY A 188 4.76 14.18 17.76
N ARG A 189 5.44 14.86 16.84
CA ARG A 189 6.88 15.15 16.99
C ARG A 189 7.17 16.03 18.21
N LYS A 190 6.30 16.99 18.53
CA LYS A 190 6.43 17.86 19.71
C LYS A 190 6.18 17.15 21.05
N GLY A 191 5.86 15.86 21.04
CA GLY A 191 5.69 15.03 22.24
C GLY A 191 6.27 13.63 22.10
N ALA A 192 7.24 13.43 21.20
CA ALA A 192 7.89 12.14 21.01
C ALA A 192 8.68 11.77 22.29
N PRO A 193 8.68 10.50 22.74
CA PRO A 193 9.37 10.08 23.97
C PRO A 193 10.86 10.46 24.02
N GLY A 194 11.51 10.59 22.86
CA GLY A 194 12.91 11.00 22.73
C GLY A 194 13.18 12.48 23.00
N ASP A 195 12.19 13.36 22.85
CA ASP A 195 12.33 14.80 23.16
C ASP A 195 11.94 15.11 24.62
N ARG A 196 11.67 14.07 25.42
CA ARG A 196 11.48 14.23 26.87
C ARG A 196 12.83 14.55 27.51
N VAL A 197 12.83 15.61 28.31
CA VAL A 197 13.90 15.88 29.27
C VAL A 197 13.65 14.97 30.47
N VAL A 198 14.64 14.17 30.81
CA VAL A 198 14.65 13.27 31.97
C VAL A 198 15.89 13.66 32.77
N GLU A 199 15.76 13.69 34.08
CA GLU A 199 16.86 14.02 34.98
C GLU A 199 17.71 12.78 35.23
N ASP A 200 19.04 12.92 35.15
CA ASP A 200 19.97 11.87 35.56
C ASP A 200 19.87 11.70 37.10
N PRO A 201 19.49 10.52 37.62
CA PRO A 201 19.26 10.32 39.05
C PRO A 201 20.55 10.39 39.89
N VAL A 202 21.73 10.30 39.28
CA VAL A 202 23.02 10.36 39.98
C VAL A 202 23.58 11.79 39.99
N THR A 203 23.49 12.51 38.88
CA THR A 203 24.08 13.85 38.74
C THR A 203 23.08 14.99 38.88
N GLY A 204 21.78 14.73 38.72
CA GLY A 204 20.73 15.75 38.70
C GLY A 204 20.70 16.58 37.40
N THR A 205 21.44 16.16 36.37
CA THR A 205 21.50 16.90 35.11
C THR A 205 20.27 16.59 34.24
N ASP A 206 19.64 17.62 33.70
CA ASP A 206 18.57 17.48 32.70
C ASP A 206 19.14 16.99 31.36
N ILE A 207 18.80 15.76 30.97
CA ILE A 207 19.21 15.16 29.69
C ILE A 207 18.01 14.89 28.79
N THR A 208 18.18 15.11 27.49
CA THR A 208 17.16 14.75 26.51
C THR A 208 17.33 13.27 26.13
N VAL A 209 16.25 12.47 26.20
CA VAL A 209 16.29 11.01 25.92
C VAL A 209 16.94 10.65 24.58
N LYS A 210 16.82 11.52 23.57
CA LYS A 210 17.44 11.34 22.25
C LYS A 210 18.97 11.53 22.24
N ASN A 211 19.51 12.27 23.21
CA ASN A 211 20.93 12.57 23.36
C ASN A 211 21.58 11.73 24.47
N ALA A 212 20.82 10.86 25.14
CA ALA A 212 21.35 9.98 26.17
C ALA A 212 22.02 8.77 25.49
N ASP A 213 23.35 8.71 25.57
CA ASP A 213 24.14 7.57 25.06
C ASP A 213 24.11 6.36 26.02
N TYR A 214 23.69 6.56 27.27
CA TYR A 214 23.72 5.56 28.33
C TYR A 214 22.34 5.41 29.01
N CYS A 215 21.86 4.16 29.13
CA CYS A 215 20.62 3.84 29.84
C CYS A 215 20.68 2.49 30.56
N THR A 216 19.84 2.31 31.58
CA THR A 216 19.66 1.05 32.32
C THR A 216 18.18 0.83 32.65
N VAL A 217 17.80 -0.43 32.91
CA VAL A 217 16.42 -0.79 33.31
C VAL A 217 16.43 -1.27 34.76
N HIS A 218 15.58 -0.68 35.60
CA HIS A 218 15.40 -1.07 37.02
C HIS A 218 13.91 -0.92 37.40
N ASP A 219 13.33 -1.91 38.08
CA ASP A 219 11.89 -1.96 38.46
C ASP A 219 10.93 -1.52 37.34
N GLU A 220 11.04 -2.18 36.19
CA GLU A 220 10.20 -1.95 34.99
C GLU A 220 10.27 -0.52 34.41
N SER A 221 11.18 0.32 34.92
CA SER A 221 11.41 1.70 34.47
C SER A 221 12.78 1.85 33.82
N ILE A 222 12.87 2.68 32.77
CA ILE A 222 14.12 2.97 32.06
C ILE A 222 14.70 4.28 32.59
N TYR A 223 15.94 4.22 33.08
CA TYR A 223 16.72 5.38 33.54
C TYR A 223 17.78 5.73 32.49
N TYR A 224 18.01 7.03 32.31
CA TYR A 224 18.95 7.58 31.34
C TYR A 224 20.06 8.32 32.09
N PHE A 225 21.28 8.27 31.57
CA PHE A 225 22.46 8.85 32.21
C PHE A 225 23.29 9.69 31.25
N GLU A 226 23.95 10.71 31.79
CA GLU A 226 24.87 11.58 31.05
C GLU A 226 26.19 10.84 30.70
N SER A 227 26.65 9.94 31.57
CA SER A 227 27.93 9.24 31.43
C SER A 227 27.85 7.76 31.81
N ASP A 228 28.82 6.98 31.35
CA ASP A 228 28.94 5.55 31.72
C ASP A 228 29.24 5.35 33.21
N ASP A 229 29.95 6.31 33.81
CA ASP A 229 30.27 6.30 35.24
C ASP A 229 29.00 6.47 36.08
N SER A 230 28.12 7.42 35.72
CA SER A 230 26.80 7.60 36.36
C SER A 230 25.94 6.34 36.26
N ARG A 231 25.92 5.69 35.09
CA ARG A 231 25.20 4.43 34.89
C ARG A 231 25.71 3.33 35.80
N THR A 232 27.03 3.19 35.91
CA THR A 232 27.67 2.14 36.71
C THR A 232 27.41 2.38 38.21
N GLN A 233 27.51 3.62 38.66
CA GLN A 233 27.22 4.02 40.04
C GLN A 233 25.75 3.76 40.42
N PHE A 234 24.82 4.00 39.50
CA PHE A 234 23.41 3.65 39.70
C PHE A 234 23.18 2.13 39.73
N GLN A 235 23.90 1.34 38.91
CA GLN A 235 23.80 -0.12 38.93
C GLN A 235 24.37 -0.74 40.22
N ASP A 236 25.41 -0.13 40.79
CA ASP A 236 26.05 -0.61 42.01
C ASP A 236 25.25 -0.26 43.28
N SER A 237 24.44 0.81 43.27
CA SER A 237 23.64 1.21 44.43
C SER A 237 22.31 1.89 44.04
N PRO A 238 21.39 1.17 43.38
CA PRO A 238 20.15 1.74 42.86
C PRO A 238 19.25 2.30 43.96
N GLU A 239 19.17 1.64 45.13
CA GLU A 239 18.36 2.08 46.27
C GLU A 239 18.76 3.44 46.88
N ALA A 240 19.96 3.95 46.56
CA ALA A 240 20.43 5.24 47.06
C ALA A 240 20.00 6.44 46.19
N TYR A 241 19.54 6.18 44.96
CA TYR A 241 19.21 7.20 43.96
C TYR A 241 17.76 7.10 43.44
N LEU A 242 16.96 6.18 44.00
CA LEU A 242 15.52 6.02 43.78
C LEU A 242 14.71 6.79 44.83
#